data_AF-A0A819NR13-F1
#
_entry.id   AF-A0A819NR13-F1
#
_cell.length_a   1.000
_cell.length_b   1.000
_cell.length_c   1.000
_cell.angle_alpha   90.00
_cell.angle_beta   90.00
_cell.angle_gamma   90.00
#
_symmetry.space_group_name_H-M   'P 1'
#
loop_
_entity.id
_entity.type
_entity.pdbx_description
1 polymer ?
#
loop_
_entity_poly.entity_id
_entity_poly.type
_entity_poly.pdbx_seq_one_letter_code
_entity_poly.pdbx_strand_id
1 'polypeptide(L)'
;MQTGFPASLNRALRAKDRHELKPWFGFLKLFITALNKLPSVQTTIWRGVNTDVTFSFIENKLEIWWTVNSCSRDLDAIQSYLIATGTIFNIQVINGKDIRTYSAFKDENEIILVPGTHLRVKSTPFNHKNSLFLVHLEEENSQPASKIQRVSLEKCKFDIDQYWPLLAARIDFPIVLFRIFIILECQYSDGGRYQGEFRNGKRHGYGVYYYPNKEEWAGKWLNDQTNGRGIRTFPDGSRYEGEEKNAKKHGYGTYCFPNGDIYDGEWVNDKQNGRRTFIKPEGIQYNGYFRNNLKHGYGKMKYADGKIKEGYWKDDKFIDRS
;
A
#
# COMPACT_ATOMS: atom_id res chain seq x y z
N MET A 1 -31.28 -12.79 12.98
CA MET A 1 -30.66 -13.02 11.65
C MET A 1 -29.16 -12.87 11.80
N GLN A 2 -28.41 -13.96 11.75
CA GLN A 2 -26.96 -13.97 11.99
C GLN A 2 -26.25 -13.18 10.89
N THR A 3 -25.64 -12.05 11.25
CA THR A 3 -24.73 -11.32 10.35
C THR A 3 -23.47 -12.15 10.17
N GLY A 4 -23.41 -12.93 9.10
CA GLY A 4 -22.20 -13.65 8.72
C GLY A 4 -21.01 -12.70 8.54
N PHE A 5 -19.80 -13.24 8.63
CA PHE A 5 -18.54 -12.52 8.46
C PHE A 5 -18.54 -11.50 7.28
N PRO A 6 -19.03 -11.83 6.07
CA PRO A 6 -19.08 -10.87 4.94
C PRO A 6 -20.01 -9.68 5.18
N ALA A 7 -21.13 -9.87 5.87
CA ALA A 7 -22.12 -8.83 6.14
C ALA A 7 -21.57 -7.75 7.07
N SER A 8 -20.88 -8.18 8.13
CA SER A 8 -20.28 -7.30 9.13
C SER A 8 -19.09 -6.52 8.55
N LEU A 9 -18.27 -7.17 7.73
CA LEU A 9 -17.16 -6.53 7.02
C LEU A 9 -17.63 -5.45 6.05
N ASN A 10 -18.65 -5.77 5.23
CA ASN A 10 -19.19 -4.85 4.24
C ASN A 10 -19.85 -3.60 4.86
N ARG A 11 -20.47 -3.75 6.03
CA ARG A 11 -21.01 -2.63 6.81
C ARG A 11 -19.89 -1.74 7.34
N ALA A 12 -18.86 -2.35 7.94
CA ALA A 12 -17.71 -1.63 8.49
C ALA A 12 -16.92 -0.87 7.41
N LEU A 13 -16.81 -1.39 6.18
CA LEU A 13 -16.17 -0.72 5.03
C LEU A 13 -16.91 0.54 4.57
N ARG A 14 -18.20 0.66 4.86
CA ARG A 14 -19.05 1.80 4.49
C ARG A 14 -19.39 2.71 5.66
N ALA A 15 -18.96 2.34 6.86
CA ALA A 15 -19.12 3.18 8.04
C ALA A 15 -18.32 4.48 7.86
N LYS A 16 -18.91 5.60 8.26
CA LYS A 16 -18.22 6.90 8.27
C LYS A 16 -16.99 6.88 9.19
N ASP A 17 -17.00 6.00 10.19
CA ASP A 17 -15.90 5.83 11.13
C ASP A 17 -14.94 4.71 10.68
N ARG A 18 -13.68 5.09 10.40
CA ARG A 18 -12.62 4.16 9.97
C ARG A 18 -12.10 3.29 11.13
N HIS A 19 -12.43 3.58 12.38
CA HIS A 19 -12.04 2.76 13.53
C HIS A 19 -12.71 1.39 13.54
N GLU A 20 -13.92 1.27 12.97
CA GLU A 20 -14.64 0.01 12.84
C GLU A 20 -13.92 -1.01 11.96
N LEU A 21 -13.01 -0.57 11.09
CA LEU A 21 -12.25 -1.43 10.19
C LEU A 21 -11.06 -2.13 10.85
N LYS A 22 -10.60 -1.64 12.00
CA LYS A 22 -9.37 -2.10 12.65
C LYS A 22 -9.36 -3.60 12.96
N PRO A 23 -10.43 -4.20 13.50
CA PRO A 23 -10.48 -5.64 13.76
C PRO A 23 -10.48 -6.50 12.50
N TRP A 24 -10.84 -5.92 11.35
CA TRP A 24 -11.08 -6.67 10.12
C TRP A 24 -9.86 -6.75 9.19
N PHE A 25 -8.77 -6.03 9.48
CA PHE A 25 -7.58 -5.98 8.61
C PHE A 25 -6.95 -7.35 8.30
N GLY A 26 -6.93 -8.27 9.27
CA GLY A 26 -6.44 -9.64 9.04
C GLY A 26 -7.30 -10.40 8.02
N PHE A 27 -8.61 -10.18 8.05
CA PHE A 27 -9.53 -10.85 7.13
C PHE A 27 -9.63 -10.16 5.77
N LEU A 28 -9.39 -8.85 5.70
CA LEU A 28 -9.28 -8.11 4.45
C LEU A 28 -8.19 -8.72 3.56
N LYS A 29 -7.06 -9.14 4.13
CA LYS A 29 -6.01 -9.87 3.40
C LYS A 29 -6.50 -11.16 2.76
N LEU A 30 -7.29 -11.96 3.49
CA LEU A 30 -7.88 -13.19 2.98
C LEU A 30 -8.94 -12.92 1.91
N PHE A 31 -9.77 -11.91 2.12
CA PHE A 31 -10.78 -11.48 1.15
C PHE A 31 -10.14 -11.00 -0.16
N ILE A 32 -9.09 -10.18 -0.10
CA ILE A 32 -8.31 -9.75 -1.28
C ILE A 32 -7.69 -10.96 -1.99
N THR A 33 -7.20 -11.94 -1.24
CA THR A 33 -6.66 -13.18 -1.82
C THR A 33 -7.73 -13.99 -2.55
N ALA A 34 -8.94 -14.07 -1.98
CA ALA A 34 -10.07 -14.76 -2.61
C ALA A 34 -10.57 -14.00 -3.86
N LEU A 35 -10.69 -12.68 -3.77
CA LEU A 35 -10.96 -11.79 -4.90
C LEU A 35 -9.98 -12.07 -6.04
N ASN A 36 -8.67 -12.11 -5.77
CA ASN A 36 -7.66 -12.37 -6.79
C ASN A 36 -7.84 -13.68 -7.56
N LYS A 37 -8.56 -14.66 -7.02
CA LYS A 37 -8.87 -15.94 -7.68
C LYS A 37 -10.15 -15.95 -8.53
N LEU A 38 -11.01 -14.95 -8.41
CA LEU A 38 -12.25 -14.84 -9.18
C LEU A 38 -11.98 -14.43 -10.64
N PRO A 39 -12.85 -14.84 -11.59
CA PRO A 39 -12.76 -14.43 -12.99
C PRO A 39 -13.01 -12.93 -13.15
N SER A 40 -12.36 -12.35 -14.15
CA SER A 40 -12.46 -10.93 -14.48
C SER A 40 -13.74 -10.61 -15.21
N VAL A 41 -14.37 -9.48 -14.86
CA VAL A 41 -15.56 -8.95 -15.54
C VAL A 41 -15.29 -7.50 -15.91
N GLN A 42 -15.81 -7.08 -17.06
CA GLN A 42 -15.80 -5.68 -17.49
C GLN A 42 -17.07 -4.98 -17.00
N THR A 43 -16.91 -3.83 -16.34
CA THR A 43 -18.04 -3.05 -15.83
C THR A 43 -17.69 -1.57 -15.77
N THR A 44 -18.71 -0.71 -15.82
CA THR A 44 -18.56 0.72 -15.52
C THR A 44 -19.02 0.98 -14.09
N ILE A 45 -18.28 1.81 -13.38
CA ILE A 45 -18.64 2.32 -12.05
C ILE A 45 -18.42 3.82 -11.98
N TRP A 46 -19.08 4.44 -11.02
CA TRP A 46 -19.04 5.87 -10.76
C TRP A 46 -18.47 6.14 -9.38
N ARG A 47 -17.76 7.26 -9.25
CA ARG A 47 -17.28 7.77 -7.97
C ARG A 47 -17.45 9.27 -7.87
N GLY A 48 -17.89 9.76 -6.72
CA GLY A 48 -17.99 11.19 -6.43
C GLY A 48 -16.93 11.67 -5.42
N VAL A 49 -16.42 12.88 -5.63
CA VAL A 49 -15.62 13.64 -4.67
C VAL A 49 -16.27 15.03 -4.49
N ASN A 50 -16.50 15.44 -3.24
CA ASN A 50 -17.16 16.70 -2.86
C ASN A 50 -16.31 17.98 -3.09
N THR A 51 -15.28 17.89 -3.91
CA THR A 51 -14.37 18.98 -4.25
C THR A 51 -13.96 18.84 -5.71
N ASP A 52 -13.78 19.96 -6.39
CA ASP A 52 -13.17 19.96 -7.72
C ASP A 52 -11.68 19.61 -7.60
N VAL A 53 -11.30 18.48 -8.18
CA VAL A 53 -9.91 18.00 -8.25
C VAL A 53 -9.49 17.76 -9.70
N THR A 54 -10.23 18.27 -10.67
CA THR A 54 -10.03 18.00 -12.11
C THR A 54 -8.64 18.39 -12.60
N PHE A 55 -8.10 19.49 -12.09
CA PHE A 55 -6.75 19.98 -12.41
C PHE A 55 -5.63 19.01 -11.98
N SER A 56 -5.94 18.00 -11.15
CA SER A 56 -4.97 16.98 -10.75
C SER A 56 -4.75 15.90 -11.82
N PHE A 57 -5.60 15.84 -12.85
CA PHE A 57 -5.62 14.77 -13.84
C PHE A 57 -5.13 15.24 -15.20
N ILE A 58 -4.21 14.48 -15.78
CA ILE A 58 -3.66 14.71 -17.12
C ILE A 58 -4.12 13.55 -18.01
N GLU A 59 -4.61 13.86 -19.20
CA GLU A 59 -5.03 12.84 -20.17
C GLU A 59 -3.90 11.84 -20.48
N ASN A 60 -4.25 10.56 -20.62
CA ASN A 60 -3.34 9.42 -20.79
C ASN A 60 -2.33 9.16 -19.66
N LYS A 61 -2.38 9.90 -18.56
CA LYS A 61 -1.56 9.62 -17.38
C LYS A 61 -2.12 8.45 -16.58
N LEU A 62 -1.21 7.67 -16.00
CA LEU A 62 -1.56 6.62 -15.04
C LEU A 62 -1.71 7.23 -13.64
N GLU A 63 -2.85 6.98 -13.02
CA GLU A 63 -3.20 7.44 -11.69
C GLU A 63 -3.40 6.25 -10.77
N ILE A 64 -2.78 6.30 -9.59
CA ILE A 64 -2.87 5.21 -8.62
C ILE A 64 -3.89 5.57 -7.55
N TRP A 65 -4.84 4.67 -7.34
CA TRP A 65 -6.01 4.92 -6.51
C TRP A 65 -5.79 4.49 -5.06
N TRP A 66 -5.49 5.42 -4.14
CA TRP A 66 -5.05 5.07 -2.77
C TRP A 66 -6.13 5.11 -1.68
N THR A 67 -7.39 5.44 -2.00
CA THR A 67 -8.42 5.63 -0.96
C THR A 67 -9.76 4.97 -1.25
N VAL A 68 -10.32 4.33 -0.23
CA VAL A 68 -11.70 3.83 -0.22
C VAL A 68 -12.63 5.00 0.13
N ASN A 69 -13.29 5.57 -0.88
CA ASN A 69 -14.55 6.29 -0.73
C ASN A 69 -15.53 5.54 -1.66
N SER A 70 -16.81 5.45 -1.30
CA SER A 70 -17.77 4.60 -2.00
C SER A 70 -17.76 4.78 -3.53
N CYS A 71 -17.91 3.68 -4.27
CA CYS A 71 -18.12 3.65 -5.72
C CYS A 71 -19.43 2.93 -6.02
N SER A 72 -20.24 3.43 -6.95
CA SER A 72 -21.56 2.89 -7.29
C SER A 72 -21.73 2.74 -8.80
N ARG A 73 -22.54 1.78 -9.24
CA ARG A 73 -23.03 1.66 -10.63
C ARG A 73 -24.17 2.63 -10.92
N ASP A 74 -24.80 3.15 -9.87
CA ASP A 74 -25.89 4.10 -9.96
C ASP A 74 -25.34 5.53 -9.87
N LEU A 75 -25.48 6.26 -10.97
CA LEU A 75 -25.05 7.65 -11.10
C LEU A 75 -25.88 8.58 -10.20
N ASP A 76 -27.18 8.32 -10.04
CA ASP A 76 -28.08 9.18 -9.27
C ASP A 76 -27.79 9.08 -7.76
N ALA A 77 -27.41 7.88 -7.29
CA ALA A 77 -26.93 7.68 -5.93
C ALA A 77 -25.66 8.49 -5.63
N ILE A 78 -24.70 8.53 -6.57
CA ILE A 78 -23.49 9.36 -6.44
C ILE A 78 -23.84 10.85 -6.52
N GLN A 79 -24.73 11.25 -7.42
CA GLN A 79 -25.19 12.63 -7.51
C GLN A 79 -25.88 13.09 -6.22
N SER A 80 -26.65 12.23 -5.57
CA SER A 80 -27.31 12.54 -4.28
C SER A 80 -26.31 12.68 -3.12
N TYR A 81 -25.18 11.98 -3.19
CA TYR A 81 -24.09 12.11 -2.21
C TYR A 81 -23.29 13.40 -2.40
N LEU A 82 -23.13 13.84 -3.65
CA LEU A 82 -22.43 15.06 -4.01
C LEU A 82 -23.28 16.29 -3.73
N ILE A 83 -22.66 17.33 -3.18
CA ILE A 83 -23.27 18.68 -3.09
C ILE A 83 -23.23 19.31 -4.50
N ALA A 84 -23.80 20.51 -4.67
CA ALA A 84 -23.80 21.26 -5.94
C ALA A 84 -22.43 21.33 -6.65
N THR A 85 -21.30 21.23 -5.94
CA THR A 85 -19.94 21.20 -6.52
C THR A 85 -19.24 19.87 -6.27
N GLY A 86 -18.61 19.30 -7.31
CA GLY A 86 -17.84 18.07 -7.14
C GLY A 86 -17.27 17.47 -8.43
N THR A 87 -16.35 16.52 -8.28
CA THR A 87 -15.81 15.72 -9.39
C THR A 87 -16.44 14.33 -9.37
N ILE A 88 -17.01 13.95 -10.50
CA ILE A 88 -17.49 12.59 -10.81
C ILE A 88 -16.42 11.90 -11.65
N PHE A 89 -16.14 10.65 -11.34
CA PHE A 89 -15.34 9.77 -12.15
C PHE A 89 -16.25 8.74 -12.80
N ASN A 90 -16.19 8.63 -14.13
CA ASN A 90 -16.61 7.42 -14.82
C ASN A 90 -15.40 6.50 -14.86
N ILE A 91 -15.52 5.30 -14.30
CA ILE A 91 -14.42 4.35 -14.22
C ILE A 91 -14.83 3.09 -14.95
N GLN A 92 -14.15 2.78 -16.04
CA GLN A 92 -14.24 1.50 -16.72
C GLN A 92 -13.28 0.52 -16.06
N VAL A 93 -13.81 -0.54 -15.44
CA VAL A 93 -13.05 -1.52 -14.66
C VAL A 93 -12.96 -2.80 -15.48
N ILE A 94 -11.75 -3.30 -15.70
CA ILE A 94 -11.47 -4.55 -16.40
C ILE A 94 -10.71 -5.42 -15.41
N ASN A 95 -11.42 -6.39 -14.82
CA ASN A 95 -11.07 -7.24 -13.64
C ASN A 95 -11.99 -7.04 -12.43
N GLY A 96 -13.10 -6.29 -12.56
CA GLY A 96 -14.07 -6.00 -11.50
C GLY A 96 -14.91 -7.20 -11.05
N LYS A 97 -14.26 -8.15 -10.39
CA LYS A 97 -14.78 -9.43 -9.92
C LYS A 97 -16.09 -9.27 -9.17
N ASP A 98 -17.09 -10.01 -9.64
CA ASP A 98 -18.46 -9.95 -9.13
C ASP A 98 -18.57 -10.63 -7.76
N ILE A 99 -18.62 -9.83 -6.71
CA ILE A 99 -18.75 -10.28 -5.32
C ILE A 99 -20.19 -10.31 -4.81
N ARG A 100 -21.19 -10.05 -5.67
CA ARG A 100 -22.60 -10.00 -5.26
C ARG A 100 -23.06 -11.31 -4.62
N THR A 101 -22.47 -12.44 -5.02
CA THR A 101 -22.70 -13.76 -4.43
C THR A 101 -22.29 -13.86 -2.95
N TYR A 102 -21.36 -13.01 -2.50
CA TYR A 102 -20.88 -12.95 -1.12
C TYR A 102 -21.45 -11.75 -0.34
N SER A 103 -22.16 -10.84 -1.01
CA SER A 103 -22.83 -9.73 -0.33
C SER A 103 -24.08 -10.22 0.39
N ALA A 104 -24.29 -9.74 1.62
CA ALA A 104 -25.55 -9.91 2.33
C ALA A 104 -26.69 -9.09 1.70
N PHE A 105 -26.37 -8.21 0.76
CA PHE A 105 -27.29 -7.33 0.06
C PHE A 105 -27.10 -7.54 -1.44
N LYS A 106 -27.98 -8.35 -2.05
CA LYS A 106 -27.89 -8.74 -3.47
C LYS A 106 -28.17 -7.57 -4.43
N ASP A 107 -28.80 -6.52 -3.93
CA ASP A 107 -29.24 -5.33 -4.68
C ASP A 107 -28.31 -4.12 -4.48
N GLU A 108 -27.13 -4.30 -3.87
CA GLU A 108 -26.19 -3.19 -3.68
C GLU A 108 -25.46 -2.85 -4.98
N ASN A 109 -25.65 -1.61 -5.44
CA ASN A 109 -25.01 -1.05 -6.63
C ASN A 109 -23.53 -0.67 -6.41
N GLU A 110 -22.94 -0.96 -5.25
CA GLU A 110 -21.61 -0.47 -4.90
C GLU A 110 -20.48 -1.48 -5.15
N ILE A 111 -19.34 -0.99 -5.66
CA ILE A 111 -18.17 -1.79 -5.99
C ILE A 111 -16.97 -1.34 -5.15
N ILE A 112 -16.19 -2.30 -4.67
CA ILE A 112 -14.97 -2.05 -3.88
C ILE A 112 -13.78 -1.95 -4.83
N LEU A 113 -13.25 -0.73 -5.00
CA LEU A 113 -11.91 -0.53 -5.57
C LEU A 113 -10.85 -0.76 -4.48
N VAL A 114 -9.86 -1.59 -4.79
CA VAL A 114 -8.77 -1.89 -3.87
C VAL A 114 -7.78 -0.71 -3.86
N PRO A 115 -7.25 -0.31 -2.69
CA PRO A 115 -6.16 0.66 -2.65
C PRO A 115 -4.96 0.19 -3.49
N GLY A 116 -4.41 1.06 -4.33
CA GLY A 116 -3.38 0.74 -5.30
C GLY A 116 -3.89 0.31 -6.68
N THR A 117 -5.22 0.35 -6.95
CA THR A 117 -5.73 0.14 -8.32
C THR A 117 -5.17 1.20 -9.26
N HIS A 118 -4.66 0.76 -10.41
CA HIS A 118 -4.09 1.64 -11.43
C HIS A 118 -5.17 2.00 -12.45
N LEU A 119 -5.44 3.29 -12.59
CA LEU A 119 -6.44 3.83 -13.48
C LEU A 119 -5.78 4.80 -14.46
N ARG A 120 -5.98 4.60 -15.75
CA ARG A 120 -5.53 5.49 -16.82
C ARG A 120 -6.59 6.55 -17.11
N VAL A 121 -6.18 7.81 -17.15
CA VAL A 121 -7.06 8.91 -17.57
C VAL A 121 -7.32 8.82 -19.07
N LYS A 122 -8.57 8.66 -19.48
CA LYS A 122 -8.96 8.50 -20.89
C LYS A 122 -9.30 9.80 -21.60
N SER A 123 -9.79 10.78 -20.84
CA SER A 123 -10.22 12.05 -21.40
C SER A 123 -9.92 13.18 -20.42
N THR A 124 -9.80 14.39 -20.97
CA THR A 124 -9.79 15.60 -20.15
C THR A 124 -11.10 15.74 -19.35
N PRO A 125 -11.05 16.34 -18.14
CA PRO A 125 -12.25 16.68 -17.40
C PRO A 125 -13.18 17.60 -18.20
N PHE A 126 -14.49 17.42 -18.08
CA PHE A 126 -15.47 18.35 -18.65
C PHE A 126 -16.58 18.69 -17.65
N ASN A 127 -17.18 19.87 -17.76
CA ASN A 127 -18.25 20.32 -16.87
C ASN A 127 -19.59 19.66 -17.26
N HIS A 128 -20.08 18.81 -16.38
CA HIS A 128 -21.41 18.20 -16.41
C HIS A 128 -22.35 19.00 -15.50
N LYS A 129 -23.45 19.53 -16.03
CA LYS A 129 -24.43 20.35 -15.26
C LYS A 129 -23.77 21.50 -14.47
N ASN A 130 -23.21 22.52 -15.14
CA ASN A 130 -22.71 23.81 -14.62
C ASN A 130 -21.86 23.84 -13.31
N SER A 131 -21.54 22.72 -12.68
CA SER A 131 -20.85 22.64 -11.38
C SER A 131 -20.34 21.25 -11.00
N LEU A 132 -20.68 20.19 -11.76
CA LEU A 132 -20.04 18.89 -11.61
C LEU A 132 -19.03 18.69 -12.72
N PHE A 133 -17.94 18.00 -12.43
CA PHE A 133 -16.93 17.73 -13.45
C PHE A 133 -16.80 16.23 -13.67
N LEU A 134 -16.86 15.76 -14.91
CA LEU A 134 -16.69 14.36 -15.23
C LEU A 134 -15.28 14.08 -15.75
N VAL A 135 -14.62 13.09 -15.13
CA VAL A 135 -13.33 12.54 -15.58
C VAL A 135 -13.52 11.07 -15.94
N HIS A 136 -13.09 10.66 -17.13
CA HIS A 136 -13.13 9.26 -17.55
C HIS A 136 -11.81 8.56 -17.24
N LEU A 137 -11.89 7.46 -16.51
CA LEU A 137 -10.78 6.61 -16.11
C LEU A 137 -11.02 5.18 -16.62
N GLU A 138 -9.96 4.49 -17.02
CA GLU A 138 -9.99 3.07 -17.36
C GLU A 138 -8.99 2.33 -16.48
N GLU A 139 -9.41 1.23 -15.85
CA GLU A 139 -8.51 0.33 -15.16
C GLU A 139 -7.52 -0.25 -16.16
N GLU A 140 -6.24 -0.05 -15.86
CA GLU A 140 -5.20 -0.67 -16.65
C GLU A 140 -5.19 -2.16 -16.33
N ASN A 141 -5.55 -2.97 -17.35
CA ASN A 141 -5.26 -4.39 -17.34
C ASN A 141 -3.76 -4.56 -17.13
N SER A 142 -3.36 -4.90 -15.91
CA SER A 142 -2.05 -5.50 -15.69
C SER A 142 -2.04 -6.79 -16.50
N GLN A 143 -1.46 -6.75 -17.71
CA GLN A 143 -1.14 -7.98 -18.40
C GLN A 143 -0.32 -8.86 -17.44
N PRO A 144 -0.52 -10.18 -17.45
CA PRO A 144 0.32 -11.07 -16.67
C PRO A 144 1.77 -10.81 -17.09
N ALA A 145 2.65 -10.59 -16.12
CA ALA A 145 4.05 -10.24 -16.29
C ALA A 145 4.75 -11.08 -17.38
N SER A 146 4.74 -10.60 -18.62
CA SER A 146 5.55 -11.14 -19.70
C SER A 146 5.72 -10.08 -20.79
N LYS A 147 6.98 -9.73 -21.05
CA LYS A 147 7.47 -8.78 -22.07
C LYS A 147 7.14 -7.29 -21.83
N ILE A 148 7.97 -6.64 -21.03
CA ILE A 148 8.35 -5.25 -21.34
C ILE A 148 9.73 -5.31 -22.00
N GLN A 149 9.75 -5.12 -23.32
CA GLN A 149 10.97 -4.77 -24.04
C GLN A 149 11.44 -3.39 -23.56
N ARG A 150 12.69 -3.33 -23.10
CA ARG A 150 13.38 -2.09 -22.75
C ARG A 150 13.55 -1.23 -24.00
N VAL A 151 12.93 -0.06 -24.02
CA VAL A 151 13.40 1.05 -24.87
C VAL A 151 14.46 1.79 -24.07
N SER A 152 15.68 1.81 -24.63
CA SER A 152 16.81 2.58 -24.14
C SER A 152 16.56 4.07 -24.34
N LEU A 153 16.74 4.87 -23.29
CA LEU A 153 17.07 6.29 -23.40
C LEU A 153 18.33 6.54 -22.59
N GLU A 154 19.46 6.27 -23.24
CA GLU A 154 20.71 6.94 -22.90
C GLU A 154 20.48 8.46 -22.92
N LYS A 155 20.90 9.14 -21.84
CA LYS A 155 20.94 10.60 -21.61
C LYS A 155 19.64 11.26 -21.15
N CYS A 156 19.44 11.33 -19.82
CA CYS A 156 18.71 12.43 -19.20
C CYS A 156 19.41 12.86 -17.89
N LYS A 157 20.30 13.86 -17.98
CA LYS A 157 20.53 14.80 -16.88
C LYS A 157 19.38 15.81 -16.95
N PHE A 158 18.36 15.66 -16.12
CA PHE A 158 17.30 16.66 -16.00
C PHE A 158 17.34 17.21 -14.58
N ASP A 159 17.89 18.42 -14.45
CA ASP A 159 17.96 19.15 -13.19
C ASP A 159 16.83 20.18 -13.16
N ILE A 160 15.75 19.84 -12.45
CA ILE A 160 14.53 20.64 -12.41
C ILE A 160 14.72 21.94 -11.61
N ASP A 161 15.76 22.00 -10.76
CA ASP A 161 16.07 23.18 -9.94
C ASP A 161 16.57 24.36 -10.81
N GLN A 162 17.11 24.08 -11.99
CA GLN A 162 17.55 25.12 -12.94
C GLN A 162 16.38 25.83 -13.65
N TYR A 163 15.21 25.19 -13.75
CA TYR A 163 14.04 25.72 -14.47
C TYR A 163 12.95 26.30 -13.55
N TRP A 164 13.09 26.14 -12.24
CA TRP A 164 12.18 26.71 -11.24
C TRP A 164 11.96 28.24 -11.38
N PRO A 165 12.99 29.06 -11.67
CA PRO A 165 12.79 30.51 -11.85
C PRO A 165 11.98 30.89 -13.09
N LEU A 166 11.97 30.04 -14.14
CA LEU A 166 11.25 30.30 -15.39
C LEU A 166 9.76 29.91 -15.30
N LEU A 167 9.43 28.92 -14.48
CA LEU A 167 8.05 28.51 -14.18
C LEU A 167 7.36 29.44 -13.17
N ALA A 168 8.12 29.97 -12.21
CA ALA A 168 7.59 30.89 -11.19
C ALA A 168 7.18 32.27 -11.75
N ALA A 169 7.77 32.71 -12.87
CA ALA A 169 7.54 34.05 -13.44
C ALA A 169 6.26 34.19 -14.29
N ARG A 170 5.41 33.15 -14.39
CA ARG A 170 4.19 33.16 -15.23
C ARG A 170 2.89 32.78 -14.51
N ILE A 171 2.91 32.63 -13.18
CA ILE A 171 1.74 32.16 -12.43
C ILE A 171 1.41 33.15 -11.30
N ASP A 172 0.57 34.14 -11.63
CA ASP A 172 -0.17 34.93 -10.63
C ASP A 172 -1.49 34.22 -10.32
N PHE A 173 -1.50 33.23 -9.42
CA PHE A 173 -2.72 32.71 -8.79
C PHE A 173 -2.43 32.26 -7.34
N PRO A 174 -3.38 32.43 -6.39
CA PRO A 174 -3.14 32.20 -4.98
C PRO A 174 -3.04 30.70 -4.69
N ILE A 175 -1.95 30.37 -4.02
CA ILE A 175 -1.44 29.03 -3.79
C ILE A 175 -2.33 28.29 -2.78
N VAL A 176 -3.11 27.32 -3.26
CA VAL A 176 -3.43 26.12 -2.47
C VAL A 176 -2.53 25.01 -3.01
N LEU A 177 -1.48 24.72 -2.25
CA LEU A 177 -0.41 23.76 -2.53
C LEU A 177 -0.95 22.35 -2.84
N PHE A 178 -1.27 22.07 -4.09
CA PHE A 178 -1.20 20.72 -4.61
C PHE A 178 0.27 20.42 -4.93
N ARG A 179 0.93 19.69 -4.04
CA ARG A 179 2.24 19.09 -4.35
C ARG A 179 2.04 18.09 -5.50
N ILE A 180 2.40 18.51 -6.71
CA ILE A 180 2.63 17.59 -7.83
C ILE A 180 3.88 16.77 -7.45
N PHE A 181 3.68 15.53 -7.01
CA PHE A 181 4.78 14.59 -6.80
C PHE A 181 5.23 14.06 -8.16
N ILE A 182 6.28 14.67 -8.72
CA ILE A 182 6.96 14.14 -9.90
C ILE A 182 7.76 12.92 -9.43
N ILE A 183 7.35 11.72 -9.88
CA ILE A 183 8.08 10.48 -9.67
C ILE A 183 9.11 10.35 -10.79
N LEU A 184 10.38 10.29 -10.44
CA LEU A 184 11.49 10.13 -11.39
C LEU A 184 12.00 8.69 -11.33
N GLU A 185 12.35 8.14 -12.49
CA GLU A 185 13.07 6.87 -12.59
C GLU A 185 14.56 7.14 -12.84
N CYS A 186 15.42 6.48 -12.07
CA CYS A 186 16.87 6.53 -12.21
C CYS A 186 17.42 5.11 -12.27
N GLN A 187 18.26 4.82 -13.26
CA GLN A 187 19.02 3.58 -13.36
C GLN A 187 20.50 3.89 -13.06
N TYR A 188 21.10 3.08 -12.20
CA TYR A 188 22.46 3.24 -11.73
C TYR A 188 23.40 2.29 -12.47
N SER A 189 24.67 2.66 -12.57
CA SER A 189 25.70 1.88 -13.29
C SER A 189 25.96 0.51 -12.66
N ASP A 190 25.64 0.32 -11.38
CA ASP A 190 25.72 -0.95 -10.67
C ASP A 190 24.54 -1.89 -10.99
N GLY A 191 23.58 -1.45 -11.81
CA GLY A 191 22.36 -2.20 -12.14
C GLY A 191 21.18 -1.90 -11.20
N GLY A 192 21.37 -1.02 -10.21
CA GLY A 192 20.31 -0.58 -9.33
C GLY A 192 19.30 0.30 -10.08
N ARG A 193 18.06 0.37 -9.58
CA ARG A 193 17.03 1.25 -10.14
C ARG A 193 16.20 1.87 -9.03
N TYR A 194 16.00 3.18 -9.08
CA TYR A 194 15.10 3.92 -8.21
C TYR A 194 13.90 4.47 -8.98
N GLN A 195 12.72 4.40 -8.40
CA GLN A 195 11.51 5.06 -8.88
C GLN A 195 10.86 5.77 -7.70
N GLY A 196 10.90 7.10 -7.68
CA GLY A 196 10.38 7.84 -6.53
C GLY A 196 10.64 9.32 -6.58
N GLU A 197 10.37 9.99 -5.46
CA GLU A 197 10.64 11.43 -5.34
C GLU A 197 12.14 11.68 -5.14
N PHE A 198 12.59 12.85 -5.62
CA PHE A 198 13.91 13.38 -5.33
C PHE A 198 13.78 14.75 -4.69
N ARG A 199 14.76 15.09 -3.86
CA ARG A 199 14.94 16.43 -3.30
C ARG A 199 16.42 16.75 -3.27
N ASN A 200 16.82 17.85 -3.92
CA ASN A 200 18.22 18.28 -4.04
C ASN A 200 19.13 17.16 -4.60
N GLY A 201 18.70 16.48 -5.66
CA GLY A 201 19.43 15.37 -6.28
C GLY A 201 19.51 14.07 -5.48
N LYS A 202 18.89 14.00 -4.30
CA LYS A 202 18.88 12.81 -3.43
C LYS A 202 17.51 12.16 -3.40
N ARG A 203 17.45 10.83 -3.23
CA ARG A 203 16.19 10.11 -3.02
C ARG A 203 15.54 10.63 -1.74
N HIS A 204 14.26 10.98 -1.83
CA HIS A 204 13.49 11.58 -0.74
C HIS A 204 12.03 11.16 -0.87
N GLY A 205 11.19 11.42 0.14
CA GLY A 205 9.74 11.17 0.04
C GLY A 205 9.43 9.68 -0.08
N TYR A 206 8.54 9.28 -0.97
CA TYR A 206 8.27 7.86 -1.25
C TYR A 206 8.96 7.39 -2.53
N GLY A 207 9.46 6.16 -2.49
CA GLY A 207 10.08 5.55 -3.66
C GLY A 207 10.37 4.07 -3.49
N VAL A 208 10.62 3.42 -4.61
CA VAL A 208 11.03 2.02 -4.72
C VAL A 208 12.46 1.97 -5.24
N TYR A 209 13.33 1.22 -4.56
CA TYR A 209 14.67 0.92 -5.06
C TYR A 209 14.82 -0.58 -5.26
N TYR A 210 15.21 -0.95 -6.47
CA TYR A 210 15.61 -2.28 -6.88
C TYR A 210 17.13 -2.36 -6.80
N TYR A 211 17.66 -3.15 -5.89
CA TYR A 211 19.09 -3.32 -5.72
C TYR A 211 19.65 -4.34 -6.73
N PRO A 212 20.93 -4.22 -7.12
CA PRO A 212 21.58 -5.18 -8.02
C PRO A 212 21.54 -6.63 -7.51
N ASN A 213 21.56 -6.81 -6.19
CA ASN A 213 21.50 -8.11 -5.53
C ASN A 213 20.08 -8.74 -5.56
N LYS A 214 19.08 -8.11 -6.22
CA LYS A 214 17.65 -8.48 -6.23
C LYS A 214 16.89 -8.21 -4.94
N GLU A 215 17.48 -7.48 -4.00
CA GLU A 215 16.75 -6.90 -2.89
C GLU A 215 15.88 -5.73 -3.40
N GLU A 216 14.75 -5.48 -2.76
CA GLU A 216 13.92 -4.32 -3.08
C GLU A 216 13.52 -3.61 -1.79
N TRP A 217 13.48 -2.27 -1.84
CA TRP A 217 12.88 -1.44 -0.80
C TRP A 217 11.79 -0.58 -1.40
N ALA A 218 10.56 -0.73 -0.92
CA ALA A 218 9.44 0.12 -1.25
C ALA A 218 8.99 0.86 0.01
N GLY A 219 9.27 2.16 0.09
CA GLY A 219 8.97 2.90 1.31
C GLY A 219 9.45 4.34 1.29
N LYS A 220 9.56 4.91 2.48
CA LYS A 220 10.03 6.29 2.65
C LYS A 220 11.55 6.40 2.54
N TRP A 221 11.98 7.53 1.99
CA TRP A 221 13.37 7.93 1.76
C TRP A 221 13.62 9.30 2.37
N LEU A 222 14.80 9.46 2.97
CA LEU A 222 15.30 10.71 3.48
C LEU A 222 16.77 10.83 3.11
N ASN A 223 17.07 11.66 2.12
CA ASN A 223 18.43 12.00 1.69
C ASN A 223 19.26 10.75 1.35
N ASP A 224 18.78 9.95 0.40
CA ASP A 224 19.38 8.69 -0.07
C ASP A 224 19.38 7.53 0.92
N GLN A 225 18.78 7.69 2.09
CA GLN A 225 18.62 6.62 3.06
C GLN A 225 17.16 6.23 3.19
N THR A 226 16.91 4.93 3.33
CA THR A 226 15.58 4.45 3.69
C THR A 226 15.28 4.88 5.13
N ASN A 227 14.13 5.49 5.33
CA ASN A 227 13.77 6.13 6.59
C ASN A 227 12.25 6.25 6.71
N GLY A 228 11.65 5.75 7.78
CA GLY A 228 10.22 5.61 7.95
C GLY A 228 9.71 4.24 7.50
N ARG A 229 8.40 4.13 7.28
CA ARG A 229 7.78 2.83 6.95
C ARG A 229 8.04 2.40 5.52
N GLY A 230 8.22 1.10 5.34
CA GLY A 230 8.35 0.47 4.03
C GLY A 230 8.36 -1.06 4.11
N ILE A 231 8.52 -1.65 2.95
CA ILE A 231 8.62 -3.08 2.73
C ILE A 231 9.98 -3.35 2.09
N ARG A 232 10.75 -4.26 2.69
CA ARG A 232 11.99 -4.79 2.14
C ARG A 232 11.77 -6.25 1.73
N THR A 233 12.08 -6.59 0.49
CA THR A 233 12.11 -7.98 0.01
C THR A 233 13.54 -8.36 -0.26
N PHE A 234 13.91 -9.58 0.11
CA PHE A 234 15.26 -10.09 -0.02
C PHE A 234 15.33 -11.23 -1.05
N PRO A 235 16.51 -11.50 -1.62
CA PRO A 235 16.67 -12.52 -2.67
C PRO A 235 16.36 -13.94 -2.22
N ASP A 236 16.47 -14.21 -0.91
CA ASP A 236 16.15 -15.49 -0.28
C ASP A 236 14.64 -15.70 -0.05
N GLY A 237 13.81 -14.73 -0.47
CA GLY A 237 12.36 -14.75 -0.29
C GLY A 237 11.89 -14.22 1.07
N SER A 238 12.81 -13.83 1.96
CA SER A 238 12.44 -13.17 3.20
C SER A 238 11.86 -11.77 2.92
N ARG A 239 11.01 -11.31 3.84
CA ARG A 239 10.31 -10.02 3.71
C ARG A 239 10.22 -9.32 5.04
N TYR A 240 10.59 -8.05 5.06
CA TYR A 240 10.38 -7.15 6.18
C TYR A 240 9.33 -6.11 5.84
N GLU A 241 8.44 -5.83 6.76
CA GLU A 241 7.45 -4.75 6.68
C GLU A 241 7.46 -4.00 8.01
N GLY A 242 7.94 -2.77 8.01
CA GLY A 242 8.15 -2.04 9.25
C GLY A 242 8.83 -0.70 9.05
N GLU A 243 9.29 -0.13 10.16
CA GLU A 243 10.00 1.13 10.18
C GLU A 243 11.51 0.91 9.92
N GLU A 244 12.11 1.81 9.14
CA GLU A 244 13.56 1.88 9.01
C GLU A 244 14.06 3.25 9.44
N LYS A 245 15.28 3.30 9.95
CA LYS A 245 15.97 4.53 10.28
C LYS A 245 17.40 4.39 9.79
N ASN A 246 17.78 5.25 8.86
CA ASN A 246 19.12 5.29 8.28
C ASN A 246 19.55 3.93 7.69
N ALA A 247 18.70 3.36 6.84
CA ALA A 247 18.93 2.05 6.20
C ALA A 247 18.95 0.82 7.12
N LYS A 248 18.44 0.95 8.35
CA LYS A 248 18.34 -0.16 9.31
C LYS A 248 16.92 -0.32 9.81
N LYS A 249 16.49 -1.57 10.02
CA LYS A 249 15.23 -1.89 10.70
C LYS A 249 15.21 -1.22 12.07
N HIS A 250 14.14 -0.49 12.36
CA HIS A 250 13.97 0.27 13.59
C HIS A 250 12.49 0.33 13.96
N GLY A 251 12.13 0.63 15.21
CA GLY A 251 10.73 0.74 15.60
C GLY A 251 9.99 -0.60 15.44
N TYR A 252 8.71 -0.58 15.09
CA TYR A 252 7.93 -1.81 14.94
C TYR A 252 7.98 -2.36 13.51
N GLY A 253 8.12 -3.68 13.38
CA GLY A 253 8.08 -4.34 12.08
C GLY A 253 7.96 -5.86 12.14
N THR A 254 7.45 -6.42 11.06
CA THR A 254 7.29 -7.85 10.84
C THR A 254 8.31 -8.34 9.82
N TYR A 255 9.08 -9.36 10.18
CA TYR A 255 10.01 -10.07 9.34
C TYR A 255 9.54 -11.51 9.14
N CYS A 256 9.28 -11.89 7.91
CA CYS A 256 9.05 -13.25 7.47
C CYS A 256 10.37 -13.82 6.96
N PHE A 257 10.86 -14.87 7.60
CA PHE A 257 12.07 -15.59 7.23
C PHE A 257 11.81 -16.53 6.04
N PRO A 258 12.85 -16.96 5.30
CA PRO A 258 12.69 -17.86 4.16
C PRO A 258 12.05 -19.21 4.52
N ASN A 259 12.29 -19.67 5.74
CA ASN A 259 11.71 -20.90 6.28
C ASN A 259 10.25 -20.75 6.72
N GLY A 260 9.65 -19.57 6.55
CA GLY A 260 8.28 -19.27 6.99
C GLY A 260 8.16 -18.84 8.45
N ASP A 261 9.27 -18.76 9.20
CA ASP A 261 9.25 -18.20 10.54
C ASP A 261 8.81 -16.73 10.45
N ILE A 262 8.05 -16.27 11.44
CA ILE A 262 7.60 -14.87 11.51
C ILE A 262 8.08 -14.28 12.83
N TYR A 263 8.79 -13.16 12.74
CA TYR A 263 9.03 -12.24 13.84
C TYR A 263 8.22 -10.97 13.60
N ASP A 264 7.23 -10.69 14.42
CA ASP A 264 6.55 -9.39 14.46
C ASP A 264 7.01 -8.73 15.75
N GLY A 265 7.69 -7.59 15.75
CA GLY A 265 8.22 -7.05 17.00
C GLY A 265 8.95 -5.73 16.85
N GLU A 266 9.61 -5.31 17.92
CA GLU A 266 10.41 -4.09 17.92
C GLU A 266 11.81 -4.37 17.36
N TRP A 267 12.35 -3.41 16.63
CA TRP A 267 13.63 -3.46 15.97
C TRP A 267 14.46 -2.27 16.42
N VAL A 268 15.72 -2.52 16.69
CA VAL A 268 16.70 -1.47 16.98
C VAL A 268 17.96 -1.79 16.21
N ASN A 269 18.21 -1.04 15.14
CA ASN A 269 19.41 -1.15 14.31
C ASN A 269 19.61 -2.58 13.78
N ASP A 270 18.60 -3.09 13.06
CA ASP A 270 18.55 -4.45 12.49
C ASP A 270 18.43 -5.59 13.50
N LYS A 271 18.30 -5.28 14.80
CA LYS A 271 18.17 -6.28 15.85
C LYS A 271 16.77 -6.33 16.43
N GLN A 272 16.23 -7.52 16.56
CA GLN A 272 15.01 -7.84 17.29
C GLN A 272 15.15 -7.44 18.76
N ASN A 273 14.16 -6.70 19.25
CA ASN A 273 14.05 -6.20 20.61
C ASN A 273 12.57 -6.21 21.06
N GLY A 274 12.33 -6.06 22.36
CA GLY A 274 10.96 -5.96 22.90
C GLY A 274 10.20 -7.29 22.93
N ARG A 275 8.92 -7.25 23.30
CA ARG A 275 8.06 -8.43 23.50
C ARG A 275 7.39 -8.83 22.20
N ARG A 276 7.37 -10.12 21.81
CA ARG A 276 6.42 -10.69 20.82
C ARG A 276 6.51 -12.20 20.54
N THR A 277 5.69 -12.63 19.58
CA THR A 277 5.49 -14.00 19.11
C THR A 277 6.43 -14.34 17.95
N PHE A 278 7.21 -15.40 18.10
CA PHE A 278 7.92 -16.11 17.05
C PHE A 278 7.17 -17.42 16.78
N ILE A 279 6.80 -17.66 15.52
CA ILE A 279 6.05 -18.85 15.08
C ILE A 279 6.92 -19.59 14.07
N LYS A 280 7.26 -20.85 14.36
CA LYS A 280 7.83 -21.77 13.37
C LYS A 280 6.73 -22.59 12.68
N PRO A 281 6.92 -22.98 11.41
CA PRO A 281 6.00 -23.90 10.72
C PRO A 281 5.76 -25.23 11.46
N GLU A 282 6.74 -25.70 12.24
CA GLU A 282 6.71 -26.97 12.99
C GLU A 282 5.88 -26.91 14.29
N GLY A 283 5.08 -25.86 14.52
CA GLY A 283 4.24 -25.73 15.71
C GLY A 283 4.96 -25.24 16.96
N ILE A 284 6.26 -24.92 16.85
CA ILE A 284 7.02 -24.24 17.93
C ILE A 284 6.60 -22.76 17.95
N GLN A 285 6.12 -22.30 19.09
CA GLN A 285 5.70 -20.91 19.30
C GLN A 285 6.40 -20.34 20.52
N TYR A 286 7.14 -19.26 20.36
CA TYR A 286 7.68 -18.49 21.47
C TYR A 286 6.96 -17.16 21.60
N ASN A 287 6.46 -16.81 22.77
CA ASN A 287 5.93 -15.49 23.09
C ASN A 287 6.70 -14.92 24.27
N GLY A 288 7.59 -13.96 24.04
CA GLY A 288 8.44 -13.41 25.10
C GLY A 288 9.27 -12.22 24.64
N TYR A 289 10.19 -11.75 25.48
CA TYR A 289 11.05 -10.63 25.11
C TYR A 289 12.26 -11.10 24.29
N PHE A 290 12.71 -10.22 23.41
CA PHE A 290 13.97 -10.32 22.71
C PHE A 290 14.84 -9.14 23.10
N ARG A 291 16.15 -9.38 23.16
CA ARG A 291 17.17 -8.35 23.29
C ARG A 291 18.33 -8.71 22.39
N ASN A 292 18.62 -7.86 21.41
CA ASN A 292 19.69 -8.09 20.44
C ASN A 292 19.59 -9.45 19.72
N ASN A 293 18.41 -9.81 19.19
CA ASN A 293 18.12 -11.10 18.52
C ASN A 293 18.04 -12.34 19.43
N LEU A 294 18.26 -12.21 20.74
CA LEU A 294 18.22 -13.35 21.66
C LEU A 294 16.99 -13.27 22.56
N LYS A 295 16.38 -14.41 22.88
CA LYS A 295 15.30 -14.48 23.87
C LYS A 295 15.83 -13.98 25.21
N HIS A 296 15.08 -13.08 25.82
CA HIS A 296 15.42 -12.40 27.05
C HIS A 296 14.15 -12.16 27.87
N GLY A 297 14.28 -11.88 29.17
CA GLY A 297 13.13 -11.56 30.03
C GLY A 297 12.09 -12.68 30.11
N TYR A 298 10.85 -12.34 30.43
CA TYR A 298 9.79 -13.33 30.58
C TYR A 298 9.29 -13.84 29.22
N GLY A 299 9.12 -15.15 29.05
CA GLY A 299 8.60 -15.74 27.83
C GLY A 299 8.05 -17.15 27.98
N LYS A 300 7.13 -17.48 27.08
CA LYS A 300 6.44 -18.77 26.98
C LYS A 300 6.80 -19.45 25.66
N MET A 301 7.46 -20.60 25.74
CA MET A 301 7.78 -21.47 24.62
C MET A 301 6.82 -22.66 24.60
N LYS A 302 6.09 -22.84 23.50
CA LYS A 302 5.36 -24.06 23.17
C LYS A 302 6.19 -24.84 22.16
N TYR A 303 6.50 -26.09 22.47
CA TYR A 303 7.25 -26.99 21.59
C TYR A 303 6.31 -27.79 20.68
N ALA A 304 6.86 -28.40 19.62
CA ALA A 304 6.10 -29.22 18.68
C ALA A 304 5.38 -30.41 19.34
N ASP A 305 5.97 -30.97 20.41
CA ASP A 305 5.39 -32.05 21.23
C ASP A 305 4.28 -31.57 22.20
N GLY A 306 3.92 -30.28 22.14
CA GLY A 306 2.90 -29.67 23.00
C GLY A 306 3.41 -29.26 24.38
N LYS A 307 4.67 -29.56 24.75
CA LYS A 307 5.24 -29.08 26.02
C LYS A 307 5.30 -27.56 26.04
N ILE A 308 5.12 -27.00 27.21
CA ILE A 308 5.17 -25.56 27.44
C ILE A 308 6.24 -25.27 28.49
N LYS A 309 7.18 -24.39 28.17
CA LYS A 309 8.10 -23.78 29.13
C LYS A 309 7.79 -22.31 29.27
N GLU A 310 7.40 -21.89 30.46
CA GLU A 310 7.03 -20.52 30.79
C GLU A 310 7.89 -20.02 31.95
N GLY A 311 8.57 -18.88 31.76
CA GLY A 311 9.54 -18.39 32.73
C GLY A 311 10.52 -17.36 32.16
N TYR A 312 11.63 -17.15 32.86
CA TYR A 312 12.63 -16.16 32.46
C TYR A 312 13.65 -16.76 31.48
N TRP A 313 14.04 -15.96 30.49
CA TRP A 313 15.05 -16.29 29.48
C TRP A 313 16.20 -15.29 29.59
N LYS A 314 17.42 -15.78 29.41
CA LYS A 314 18.61 -14.94 29.26
C LYS A 314 19.46 -15.49 28.13
N ASP A 315 19.54 -14.70 27.06
CA ASP A 315 20.40 -14.95 25.91
C ASP A 315 20.13 -16.35 25.33
N ASP A 316 18.86 -16.60 24.98
CA ASP A 316 18.29 -17.87 24.48
C ASP A 316 18.22 -19.05 25.46
N LYS A 317 18.74 -18.91 26.68
CA LYS A 317 18.67 -19.95 27.71
C LYS A 317 17.49 -19.72 28.65
N PHE A 318 16.69 -20.76 28.89
CA PHE A 318 15.65 -20.76 29.92
C PHE A 318 16.33 -20.81 31.30
N ILE A 319 15.98 -19.88 32.18
CA ILE A 319 16.42 -19.87 33.57
C ILE A 319 15.38 -20.61 34.38
N ASP A 320 15.72 -21.81 34.80
CA ASP A 320 14.93 -22.54 35.78
C ASP A 320 15.15 -21.93 37.17
N ARG A 321 14.07 -21.55 37.85
CA ARG A 321 14.14 -21.16 39.27
C ARG A 321 13.89 -22.42 40.08
N SER A 322 14.86 -23.33 40.09
CA SER A 322 14.92 -24.47 41.01
C SER A 322 15.27 -24.01 42.42
#